data_AF-A0A816D4E7-F1
#
_entry.id   AF-A0A816D4E7-F1
#
_cell.length_a   1.000
_cell.length_b   1.000
_cell.length_c   1.000
_cell.angle_alpha   90.00
_cell.angle_beta   90.00
_cell.angle_gamma   90.00
#
_symmetry.space_group_name_H-M   'P 1'
#
loop_
_entity.id
_entity.type
_entity.pdbx_description
1 polymer ?
#
loop_
_entity_poly.entity_id
_entity_poly.type
_entity_poly.pdbx_seq_one_letter_code
_entity_poly.pdbx_strand_id
1 'polypeptide(L)'
;MSLTDWSLICLLSSSIEQCKSIEFMPLTSTGEYQVHCHCEEKIYLCLNVFEIKSIVNLCYSFIFSKDFQNNSQLNISTRVLLCYITECLTSWNIRRRLIVSSTIRIQDELEFVEILLRLKPKSEQLFRYRRWLLKQENLNNISINKELDICDHTAVKHFINYASWLHRRWIIKYLNIDIDEELKRNYLWLEKNISDSSGFSFRAYLISKKNLNENLIEQELQLIDNMFKFYLDRESLWIYRQTLIFLALKCISIDTKQLLIKELNLMKTLQENTFSKKYSQLLNKLLLTDGKQFRD
;
A
#
# COMPACT_ATOMS: atom_id res chain seq x y z
N MET A 1 22.85 7.32 -32.15
CA MET A 1 21.64 7.83 -31.46
C MET A 1 21.58 9.33 -31.66
N SER A 2 20.41 9.90 -31.95
CA SER A 2 20.31 11.30 -32.38
C SER A 2 20.28 12.26 -31.17
N LEU A 3 20.81 13.47 -31.33
CA LEU A 3 20.71 14.54 -30.32
C LEU A 3 19.24 14.83 -29.96
N THR A 4 18.34 14.69 -30.93
CA THR A 4 16.89 14.87 -30.77
C THR A 4 16.27 13.85 -29.83
N ASP A 5 16.69 12.58 -29.88
CA ASP A 5 16.18 11.53 -28.97
C ASP A 5 16.53 11.84 -27.51
N TRP A 6 17.75 12.35 -27.27
CA TRP A 6 18.18 12.72 -25.93
C TRP A 6 17.44 13.95 -25.41
N SER A 7 17.24 14.95 -26.26
CA SER A 7 16.45 16.14 -25.93
C SER A 7 15.01 15.78 -25.50
N LEU A 8 14.38 14.81 -26.16
CA LEU A 8 13.07 14.30 -25.77
C LEU A 8 13.08 13.69 -24.36
N ILE A 9 14.04 12.81 -24.07
CA ILE A 9 14.16 12.18 -22.75
C ILE A 9 14.43 13.22 -21.65
N CYS A 10 15.25 14.23 -21.92
CA CYS A 10 15.44 15.36 -21.02
C CYS A 10 14.15 16.15 -20.75
N LEU A 11 13.39 16.47 -21.81
CA LEU A 11 12.12 17.18 -21.71
C LEU A 11 11.11 16.41 -20.84
N LEU A 12 10.96 15.11 -21.10
CA LEU A 12 10.07 14.24 -20.32
C LEU A 12 10.50 14.17 -18.86
N SER A 13 11.80 14.00 -18.60
CA SER A 13 12.34 13.93 -17.24
C SER A 13 12.12 15.21 -16.44
N SER A 14 12.29 16.37 -17.07
CA SER A 14 12.03 17.67 -16.46
C SER A 14 10.53 17.89 -16.21
N SER A 15 9.68 17.49 -17.16
CA SER A 15 8.22 17.59 -17.01
C SER A 15 7.70 16.72 -15.86
N ILE A 16 8.23 15.50 -15.71
CA ILE A 16 7.92 14.58 -14.61
C ILE A 16 8.26 15.20 -13.25
N GLU A 17 9.41 15.87 -13.16
CA GLU A 17 9.89 16.50 -11.92
C GLU A 17 9.07 17.72 -11.51
N GLN A 18 8.46 18.42 -12.46
CA GLN A 18 7.67 19.63 -12.20
C GLN A 18 6.20 19.35 -11.88
N CYS A 19 5.70 18.14 -12.14
CA CYS A 19 4.28 17.80 -12.01
C CYS A 19 3.98 16.99 -10.74
N LYS A 20 2.74 17.09 -10.25
CA LYS A 20 2.30 16.37 -9.03
C LYS A 20 1.64 15.03 -9.33
N SER A 21 1.18 14.83 -10.57
CA SER A 21 0.54 13.61 -11.02
C SER A 21 0.82 13.35 -12.48
N ILE A 22 0.84 12.07 -12.84
CA ILE A 22 1.08 11.58 -14.18
C ILE A 22 -0.10 10.70 -14.58
N GLU A 23 -0.56 10.86 -15.81
CA GLU A 23 -1.56 10.00 -16.44
C GLU A 23 -1.12 9.63 -17.86
N PHE A 24 -1.71 8.55 -18.38
CA PHE A 24 -1.46 8.07 -19.73
C PHE A 24 -2.71 8.27 -20.56
N MET A 25 -2.61 9.05 -21.64
CA MET A 25 -3.74 9.37 -22.50
C MET A 25 -3.39 9.25 -23.99
N PRO A 26 -4.36 8.90 -24.85
CA PRO A 26 -4.21 9.03 -26.30
C PRO A 26 -4.18 10.50 -26.68
N LEU A 27 -2.98 11.04 -26.92
CA LEU A 27 -2.80 12.40 -27.41
C LEU A 27 -2.70 12.37 -28.93
N THR A 28 -3.60 13.07 -29.61
CA THR A 28 -3.63 13.12 -31.07
C THR A 28 -2.54 14.06 -31.58
N SER A 29 -1.56 13.48 -32.27
CA SER A 29 -0.62 14.24 -33.08
C SER A 29 -1.34 14.79 -34.31
N THR A 30 -1.08 16.04 -34.67
CA THR A 30 -1.51 16.60 -35.96
C THR A 30 -0.40 16.36 -36.99
N GLY A 31 -0.71 16.42 -38.29
CA GLY A 31 0.27 16.11 -39.35
C GLY A 31 1.58 16.90 -39.30
N GLU A 32 1.60 18.05 -38.61
CA GLU A 32 2.78 18.90 -38.44
C GLU A 32 3.42 18.79 -37.03
N TYR A 33 2.73 18.23 -36.03
CA TYR A 33 3.19 18.22 -34.64
C TYR A 33 2.97 16.87 -33.95
N GLN A 34 4.07 16.26 -33.50
CA GLN A 34 4.04 15.08 -32.65
C GLN A 34 3.90 15.49 -31.18
N VAL A 35 2.84 15.05 -30.51
CA VAL A 35 2.57 15.40 -29.11
C VAL A 35 3.08 14.29 -28.20
N HIS A 36 4.22 14.53 -27.53
CA HIS A 36 4.84 13.56 -26.63
C HIS A 36 4.20 13.55 -25.23
N CYS A 37 3.92 14.73 -24.71
CA CYS A 37 3.24 14.92 -23.45
C CYS A 37 2.48 16.26 -23.44
N HIS A 38 1.47 16.35 -22.59
CA HIS A 38 0.75 17.59 -22.29
C HIS A 38 0.83 17.86 -20.79
N CYS A 39 1.10 19.11 -20.41
CA CYS A 39 1.16 19.52 -19.02
C CYS A 39 0.10 20.58 -18.77
N GLU A 40 -0.84 20.29 -17.87
CA GLU A 40 -1.88 21.22 -17.44
C GLU A 40 -1.46 21.85 -16.11
N GLU A 41 -1.31 23.18 -16.12
CA GLU A 41 -1.03 24.03 -14.95
C GLU A 41 0.20 23.62 -14.10
N LYS A 42 1.13 22.82 -14.65
CA LYS A 42 2.23 22.18 -13.88
C LYS A 42 1.75 21.27 -12.74
N ILE A 43 0.50 20.79 -12.82
CA ILE A 43 -0.07 19.89 -11.83
C ILE A 43 -0.19 18.49 -12.43
N TYR A 44 -0.70 18.39 -13.66
CA TYR A 44 -1.01 17.13 -14.32
C TYR A 44 -0.16 16.95 -15.58
N LEU A 45 0.59 15.85 -15.66
CA LEU A 45 1.34 15.45 -16.84
C LEU A 45 0.66 14.28 -17.54
N CYS A 46 0.18 14.51 -18.75
CA CYS A 46 -0.35 13.47 -19.62
C CYS A 46 0.77 12.98 -20.55
N LEU A 47 1.14 11.71 -20.45
CA LEU A 47 2.09 11.05 -21.33
C LEU A 47 1.35 10.34 -22.47
N ASN A 48 1.83 10.50 -23.70
CA ASN A 48 1.15 9.91 -24.86
C ASN A 48 1.29 8.38 -24.89
N VAL A 49 0.17 7.66 -24.87
CA VAL A 49 0.15 6.18 -24.93
C VAL A 49 0.74 5.62 -26.22
N PHE A 50 0.65 6.35 -27.33
CA PHE A 50 1.14 5.87 -28.63
C PHE A 50 2.67 5.81 -28.69
N GLU A 51 3.35 6.48 -27.77
CA GLU A 51 4.82 6.58 -27.77
C GLU A 51 5.50 5.70 -26.74
N ILE A 52 4.73 4.99 -25.91
CA ILE A 52 5.23 4.15 -24.82
C ILE A 52 6.38 3.25 -25.31
N LYS A 53 6.17 2.52 -26.41
CA LYS A 53 7.17 1.59 -26.95
C LYS A 53 8.46 2.31 -27.37
N SER A 54 8.32 3.44 -28.06
CA SER A 54 9.46 4.23 -28.55
C SER A 54 10.26 4.82 -27.40
N ILE A 55 9.60 5.46 -26.43
CA ILE A 55 10.24 6.08 -25.26
C ILE A 55 10.93 5.03 -24.40
N VAL A 56 10.27 3.90 -24.15
CA VAL A 56 10.86 2.78 -23.41
C VAL A 56 12.13 2.28 -24.09
N ASN A 57 12.08 2.02 -25.40
CA ASN A 57 13.24 1.57 -26.17
C ASN A 57 14.40 2.58 -26.13
N LEU A 58 14.09 3.87 -26.25
CA LEU A 58 15.08 4.94 -26.11
C LEU A 58 15.74 4.90 -24.73
N CYS A 59 14.95 4.89 -23.65
CA CYS A 59 15.48 4.79 -22.29
C CYS A 59 16.38 3.55 -22.10
N TYR A 60 15.99 2.39 -22.61
CA TYR A 60 16.83 1.19 -22.60
C TYR A 60 18.14 1.43 -23.36
N SER A 61 18.10 1.99 -24.56
CA SER A 61 19.30 2.28 -25.35
C SER A 61 20.26 3.23 -24.61
N PHE A 62 19.74 4.24 -23.92
CA PHE A 62 20.56 5.16 -23.11
C PHE A 62 21.15 4.46 -21.88
N ILE A 63 20.34 3.75 -21.10
CA ILE A 63 20.78 3.10 -19.84
C ILE A 63 21.86 2.04 -20.09
N PHE A 64 21.77 1.31 -21.21
CA PHE A 64 22.69 0.22 -21.54
C PHE A 64 23.80 0.62 -22.53
N SER A 65 23.83 1.87 -23.00
CA SER A 65 24.91 2.38 -23.83
C SER A 65 26.19 2.59 -23.02
N LYS A 66 27.34 2.36 -23.66
CA LYS A 66 28.65 2.69 -23.09
C LYS A 66 28.89 4.20 -23.01
N ASP A 67 28.24 4.97 -23.87
CA ASP A 67 28.44 6.41 -23.99
C ASP A 67 27.57 7.22 -23.01
N PHE A 68 26.57 6.58 -22.38
CA PHE A 68 25.58 7.23 -21.49
C PHE A 68 25.67 6.69 -20.05
N GLN A 69 26.86 6.73 -19.46
CA GLN A 69 27.11 6.20 -18.11
C GLN A 69 27.30 7.27 -17.03
N ASN A 70 27.19 8.56 -17.37
CA ASN A 70 27.31 9.59 -16.35
C ASN A 70 26.06 9.61 -15.43
N ASN A 71 26.25 10.01 -14.17
CA ASN A 71 25.20 9.94 -13.16
C ASN A 71 23.96 10.79 -13.51
N SER A 72 24.15 11.92 -14.19
CA SER A 72 23.05 12.81 -14.62
C SER A 72 22.17 12.16 -15.69
N GLN A 73 22.80 11.60 -16.73
CA GLN A 73 22.11 10.90 -17.81
C GLN A 73 21.35 9.68 -17.30
N LEU A 74 21.96 8.92 -16.39
CA LEU A 74 21.32 7.79 -15.72
C LEU A 74 20.15 8.22 -14.85
N ASN A 75 20.24 9.34 -14.13
CA ASN A 75 19.11 9.89 -13.38
C ASN A 75 17.93 10.21 -14.31
N ILE A 76 18.20 10.97 -15.37
CA ILE A 76 17.18 11.40 -16.34
C ILE A 76 16.50 10.18 -16.99
N SER A 77 17.29 9.26 -17.53
CA SER A 77 16.79 8.08 -18.25
C SER A 77 15.98 7.15 -17.34
N THR A 78 16.47 6.90 -16.12
CA THR A 78 15.75 6.03 -15.18
C THR A 78 14.47 6.67 -14.64
N ARG A 79 14.44 8.00 -14.42
CA ARG A 79 13.23 8.72 -14.02
C ARG A 79 12.12 8.55 -15.05
N VAL A 80 12.44 8.75 -16.33
CA VAL A 80 11.48 8.56 -17.43
C VAL A 80 11.06 7.10 -17.49
N LEU A 81 12.01 6.15 -17.58
CA LEU A 81 11.69 4.73 -17.74
C LEU A 81 10.77 4.20 -16.63
N LEU A 82 10.99 4.60 -15.37
CA LEU A 82 10.20 4.11 -14.24
C LEU A 82 8.76 4.63 -14.20
N CYS A 83 8.44 5.72 -14.93
CA CYS A 83 7.05 6.12 -15.14
C CYS A 83 6.29 5.13 -16.01
N TYR A 84 6.98 4.49 -16.97
CA TYR A 84 6.40 3.49 -17.87
C TYR A 84 6.49 2.08 -17.30
N ILE A 85 7.63 1.71 -16.71
CA ILE A 85 7.95 0.36 -16.23
C ILE A 85 8.46 0.42 -14.78
N THR A 86 7.53 0.43 -13.82
CA THR A 86 7.86 0.47 -12.38
C THR A 86 8.58 -0.79 -11.89
N GLU A 87 8.49 -1.92 -12.59
CA GLU A 87 9.10 -3.18 -12.16
C GLU A 87 10.54 -3.37 -12.67
N CYS A 88 11.13 -2.35 -13.32
CA CYS A 88 12.50 -2.43 -13.83
C CYS A 88 13.54 -2.38 -12.69
N LEU A 89 13.95 -3.56 -12.21
CA LEU A 89 14.90 -3.69 -11.09
C LEU A 89 16.26 -3.05 -11.36
N THR A 90 16.74 -3.08 -12.61
CA THR A 90 17.99 -2.43 -13.01
C THR A 90 17.94 -0.92 -12.80
N SER A 91 16.84 -0.27 -13.19
CA SER A 91 16.63 1.16 -12.95
C SER A 91 16.61 1.49 -11.46
N TRP A 92 15.93 0.68 -10.63
CA TRP A 92 15.97 0.87 -9.18
C TRP A 92 17.36 0.68 -8.57
N ASN A 93 18.16 -0.26 -9.08
CA ASN A 93 19.55 -0.45 -8.66
C ASN A 93 20.41 0.76 -9.03
N ILE A 94 20.24 1.30 -10.24
CA ILE A 94 20.92 2.53 -10.67
C ILE A 94 20.53 3.69 -9.74
N ARG A 95 19.24 3.89 -9.47
CA ARG A 95 18.78 4.96 -8.58
C ARG A 95 19.29 4.82 -7.15
N ARG A 96 19.39 3.60 -6.60
CA ARG A 96 20.09 3.34 -5.33
C ARG A 96 21.53 3.86 -5.36
N ARG A 97 22.30 3.57 -6.42
CA ARG A 97 23.68 4.06 -6.58
C ARG A 97 23.73 5.59 -6.67
N LEU A 98 22.77 6.20 -7.35
CA LEU A 98 22.68 7.66 -7.48
C LEU A 98 22.36 8.34 -6.14
N ILE A 99 21.53 7.72 -5.29
CA ILE A 99 21.28 8.17 -3.92
C ILE A 99 22.54 8.03 -3.05
N VAL A 100 23.19 6.86 -3.08
CA VAL A 100 24.41 6.61 -2.27
C VAL A 100 25.56 7.54 -2.67
N SER A 101 25.68 7.84 -3.96
CA SER A 101 26.67 8.82 -4.45
C SER A 101 26.24 10.29 -4.28
N SER A 102 25.13 10.55 -3.59
CA SER A 102 24.56 11.90 -3.37
C SER A 102 24.28 12.68 -4.66
N THR A 103 24.13 12.00 -5.80
CA THR A 103 23.70 12.62 -7.06
C THR A 103 22.22 13.02 -6.99
N ILE A 104 21.40 12.20 -6.31
CA ILE A 104 19.98 12.47 -6.06
C ILE A 104 19.80 12.70 -4.57
N ARG A 105 19.03 13.73 -4.20
CA ARG A 105 18.64 13.95 -2.80
C ARG A 105 17.51 13.01 -2.43
N ILE A 106 17.54 12.46 -1.22
CA ILE A 106 16.53 11.51 -0.75
C ILE A 106 15.12 12.13 -0.78
N GLN A 107 14.99 13.41 -0.41
CA GLN A 107 13.70 14.10 -0.41
C GLN A 107 13.08 14.18 -1.82
N ASP A 108 13.86 14.57 -2.83
CA ASP A 108 13.41 14.63 -4.23
C ASP A 108 12.98 13.23 -4.71
N GLU A 109 13.72 12.20 -4.29
CA GLU A 109 13.41 10.82 -4.63
C GLU A 109 12.13 10.32 -3.95
N LEU A 110 11.88 10.69 -2.70
CA LEU A 110 10.65 10.38 -1.99
C LEU A 110 9.43 11.02 -2.67
N GLU A 111 9.57 12.23 -3.20
CA GLU A 111 8.52 12.91 -3.97
C GLU A 111 8.29 12.21 -5.32
N PHE A 112 9.36 11.86 -6.03
CA PHE A 112 9.25 11.09 -7.26
C PHE A 112 8.55 9.73 -7.05
N VAL A 113 8.91 8.98 -6.01
CA VAL A 113 8.27 7.70 -5.68
C VAL A 113 6.80 7.90 -5.28
N GLU A 114 6.46 9.01 -4.63
CA GLU A 114 5.08 9.35 -4.32
C GLU A 114 4.24 9.55 -5.59
N ILE A 115 4.76 10.29 -6.58
CA ILE A 115 4.12 10.46 -7.89
C ILE A 115 3.89 9.08 -8.54
N LEU A 116 4.89 8.20 -8.52
CA LEU A 116 4.76 6.85 -9.05
C LEU A 116 3.74 6.00 -8.29
N LEU A 117 3.62 6.15 -6.96
CA LEU A 117 2.58 5.47 -6.17
C LEU A 117 1.18 5.99 -6.50
N ARG A 118 1.03 7.28 -6.83
CA ARG A 118 -0.24 7.82 -7.32
C ARG A 118 -0.61 7.22 -8.69
N LEU A 119 0.38 6.93 -9.53
CA LEU A 119 0.22 6.32 -10.86
C LEU A 119 0.01 4.81 -10.80
N LYS A 120 0.74 4.08 -9.94
CA LYS A 120 0.71 2.62 -9.77
C LYS A 120 0.56 2.24 -8.29
N PRO A 121 -0.63 2.42 -7.69
CA PRO A 121 -0.79 2.33 -6.24
C PRO A 121 -0.65 0.91 -5.66
N LYS A 122 -0.70 -0.14 -6.50
CA LYS A 122 -0.52 -1.54 -6.08
C LYS A 122 0.93 -2.05 -6.17
N SER A 123 1.88 -1.24 -6.63
CA SER A 123 3.25 -1.72 -6.82
C SER A 123 3.96 -1.90 -5.48
N GLU A 124 4.14 -3.16 -5.07
CA GLU A 124 4.96 -3.52 -3.92
C GLU A 124 6.43 -3.10 -4.12
N GLN A 125 6.92 -3.08 -5.35
CA GLN A 125 8.28 -2.63 -5.66
C GLN A 125 8.49 -1.15 -5.32
N LEU A 126 7.49 -0.29 -5.55
CA LEU A 126 7.53 1.12 -5.15
C LEU A 126 7.58 1.28 -3.64
N PHE A 127 6.70 0.57 -2.90
CA PHE A 127 6.73 0.60 -1.45
C PHE A 127 8.05 0.06 -0.89
N ARG A 128 8.58 -1.03 -1.46
CA ARG A 128 9.87 -1.60 -1.07
C ARG A 128 11.01 -0.61 -1.25
N TYR A 129 11.02 0.12 -2.38
CA TYR A 129 12.02 1.15 -2.61
C TYR A 129 11.83 2.37 -1.70
N ARG A 130 10.59 2.81 -1.46
CA ARG A 130 10.28 3.88 -0.49
C ARG A 130 10.78 3.55 0.91
N ARG A 131 10.53 2.33 1.41
CA ARG A 131 11.06 1.86 2.70
C ARG A 131 12.59 1.87 2.74
N TRP A 132 13.24 1.56 1.62
CA TRP A 132 14.70 1.64 1.54
C TRP A 132 15.20 3.09 1.64
N LEU A 133 14.53 4.05 0.97
CA LEU A 133 14.84 5.49 1.04
C LEU A 133 14.66 6.04 2.46
N LEU A 134 13.53 5.75 3.10
CA LEU A 134 13.25 6.20 4.46
C LEU A 134 14.30 5.69 5.46
N LYS A 135 14.86 4.49 5.23
CA LYS A 135 15.96 3.96 6.05
C LYS A 135 17.29 4.69 5.88
N GLN A 136 17.47 5.46 4.81
CA GLN A 136 18.65 6.29 4.60
C GLN A 136 18.50 7.68 5.22
N GLU A 137 17.28 8.06 5.62
CA GLU A 137 16.97 9.38 6.14
C GLU A 137 17.06 9.40 7.67
N ASN A 138 17.30 10.58 8.25
CA ASN A 138 17.19 10.73 9.70
C ASN A 138 15.72 10.58 10.11
N LEU A 139 15.44 9.78 11.14
CA LEU A 139 14.08 9.54 11.65
C LEU A 139 13.34 10.85 11.95
N ASN A 140 14.04 11.87 12.44
CA ASN A 140 13.45 13.17 12.77
C ASN A 140 12.98 13.96 11.53
N ASN A 141 13.48 13.63 10.34
CA ASN A 141 13.09 14.27 9.09
C ASN A 141 11.88 13.58 8.43
N ILE A 142 11.49 12.39 8.91
CA ILE A 142 10.40 11.62 8.34
C ILE A 142 9.07 12.13 8.88
N SER A 143 8.24 12.70 8.00
CA SER A 143 6.88 13.09 8.35
C SER A 143 5.97 11.86 8.44
N ILE A 144 5.60 11.49 9.67
CA ILE A 144 4.66 10.39 9.95
C ILE A 144 3.34 10.60 9.20
N ASN A 145 2.74 11.78 9.31
CA ASN A 145 1.46 12.08 8.65
C ASN A 145 1.55 11.89 7.13
N LYS A 146 2.65 12.34 6.50
CA LYS A 146 2.85 12.14 5.06
C LYS A 146 2.88 10.66 4.68
N GLU A 147 3.55 9.82 5.46
CA GLU A 147 3.59 8.37 5.18
C GLU A 147 2.23 7.68 5.40
N LEU A 148 1.48 8.11 6.41
CA LEU A 148 0.11 7.61 6.64
C LEU A 148 -0.84 8.06 5.53
N ASP A 149 -0.76 9.32 5.09
CA ASP A 149 -1.57 9.87 3.99
C ASP A 149 -1.31 9.15 2.67
N ILE A 150 -0.06 8.77 2.40
CA ILE A 150 0.30 7.94 1.23
C ILE A 150 -0.40 6.57 1.30
N CYS A 151 -0.46 5.96 2.49
CA CYS A 151 -1.16 4.69 2.67
C CYS A 151 -2.66 4.85 2.42
N ASP A 152 -3.28 5.89 2.99
CA ASP A 152 -4.70 6.18 2.82
C ASP A 152 -5.03 6.43 1.33
N HIS A 153 -4.27 7.30 0.66
CA HIS A 153 -4.48 7.61 -0.75
C HIS A 153 -4.36 6.39 -1.66
N THR A 154 -3.34 5.56 -1.44
CA THR A 154 -3.14 4.34 -2.24
C THR A 154 -4.17 3.25 -1.94
N ALA A 155 -4.70 3.21 -0.72
CA ALA A 155 -5.79 2.31 -0.34
C ALA A 155 -7.16 2.77 -0.89
N VAL A 156 -7.41 4.08 -1.02
CA VAL A 156 -8.64 4.59 -1.66
C VAL A 156 -8.64 4.23 -3.14
N LYS A 157 -7.50 4.41 -3.83
CA LYS A 157 -7.41 4.17 -5.28
C LYS A 157 -7.62 2.72 -5.70
N HIS A 158 -7.32 1.76 -4.81
CA HIS A 158 -7.53 0.35 -5.09
C HIS A 158 -8.11 -0.37 -3.89
N PHE A 159 -9.31 -0.89 -4.10
CA PHE A 159 -9.98 -1.77 -3.15
C PHE A 159 -9.06 -2.94 -2.76
N ILE A 160 -8.87 -3.13 -1.44
CA ILE A 160 -8.01 -4.18 -0.84
C ILE A 160 -6.55 -4.05 -1.32
N ASN A 161 -5.95 -2.87 -1.10
CA ASN A 161 -4.54 -2.66 -1.39
C ASN A 161 -3.63 -3.21 -0.28
N TYR A 162 -3.35 -4.51 -0.34
CA TYR A 162 -2.48 -5.18 0.62
C TYR A 162 -1.08 -4.55 0.74
N ALA A 163 -0.51 -4.06 -0.38
CA ALA A 163 0.81 -3.44 -0.39
C ALA A 163 0.86 -2.16 0.46
N SER A 164 -0.19 -1.34 0.37
CA SER A 164 -0.36 -0.13 1.20
C SER A 164 -0.41 -0.48 2.69
N TRP A 165 -1.27 -1.44 3.07
CA TRP A 165 -1.39 -1.87 4.46
C TRP A 165 -0.12 -2.54 4.98
N LEU A 166 0.63 -3.24 4.13
CA LEU A 166 1.94 -3.80 4.49
C LEU A 166 2.98 -2.71 4.74
N HIS A 167 3.00 -1.67 3.90
CA HIS A 167 3.83 -0.48 4.14
C HIS A 167 3.45 0.21 5.45
N ARG A 168 2.15 0.38 5.72
CA ARG A 168 1.65 0.97 6.97
C ARG A 168 2.10 0.18 8.20
N ARG A 169 2.01 -1.16 8.19
CA ARG A 169 2.58 -2.02 9.26
C ARG A 169 4.06 -1.77 9.48
N TRP A 170 4.81 -1.61 8.40
CA TRP A 170 6.22 -1.31 8.48
C TRP A 170 6.46 0.08 9.10
N ILE A 171 5.70 1.10 8.69
CA ILE A 171 5.78 2.47 9.23
C ILE A 171 5.49 2.50 10.72
N ILE A 172 4.41 1.84 11.18
CA ILE A 172 4.07 1.75 12.62
C ILE A 172 5.26 1.20 13.42
N LYS A 173 5.87 0.11 12.94
CA LYS A 173 7.03 -0.49 13.61
C LYS A 173 8.28 0.38 13.52
N TYR A 174 8.55 0.97 12.36
CA TYR A 174 9.79 1.67 12.09
C TYR A 174 9.87 3.02 12.78
N LEU A 175 8.76 3.76 12.84
CA LEU A 175 8.67 5.09 13.46
C LEU A 175 8.12 5.05 14.89
N ASN A 176 7.83 3.85 15.42
CA ASN A 176 7.27 3.64 16.76
C ASN A 176 6.01 4.49 17.02
N ILE A 177 5.07 4.43 16.07
CA ILE A 177 3.82 5.21 16.13
C ILE A 177 2.93 4.66 17.25
N ASP A 178 2.24 5.56 17.95
CA ASP A 178 1.27 5.19 18.97
C ASP A 178 0.14 4.33 18.38
N ILE A 179 0.06 3.10 18.88
CA ILE A 179 -0.92 2.10 18.47
C ILE A 179 -2.34 2.57 18.78
N ASP A 180 -2.55 3.32 19.87
CA ASP A 180 -3.89 3.76 20.28
C ASP A 180 -4.44 4.86 19.38
N GLU A 181 -3.61 5.81 18.97
CA GLU A 181 -4.02 6.77 17.94
C GLU A 181 -4.30 6.08 16.61
N GLU A 182 -3.46 5.11 16.24
CA GLU A 182 -3.58 4.42 14.98
C GLU A 182 -4.84 3.52 14.92
N LEU A 183 -5.21 2.88 16.03
CA LEU A 183 -6.47 2.13 16.14
C LEU A 183 -7.69 3.02 15.92
N LYS A 184 -7.65 4.28 16.37
CA LYS A 184 -8.71 5.28 16.12
C LYS A 184 -8.76 5.66 14.64
N ARG A 185 -7.61 5.97 14.02
CA ARG A 185 -7.53 6.28 12.58
C ARG A 185 -8.05 5.12 11.73
N ASN A 186 -7.60 3.90 12.03
CA ASN A 186 -8.03 2.71 11.32
C ASN A 186 -9.53 2.41 11.51
N TYR A 187 -10.09 2.65 12.70
CA TYR A 187 -11.54 2.51 12.91
C TYR A 187 -12.34 3.43 11.99
N LEU A 188 -11.98 4.72 11.91
CA LEU A 188 -12.63 5.69 11.02
C LEU A 188 -12.52 5.30 9.54
N TRP A 189 -11.42 4.65 9.14
CA TRP A 189 -11.28 4.09 7.80
C TRP A 189 -12.26 2.94 7.56
N LEU A 190 -12.35 2.00 8.48
CA LEU A 190 -13.15 0.78 8.33
C LEU A 190 -14.65 1.05 8.35
N GLU A 191 -15.11 2.06 9.10
CA GLU A 191 -16.51 2.51 9.04
C GLU A 191 -16.92 2.93 7.62
N LYS A 192 -16.00 3.54 6.87
CA LYS A 192 -16.23 3.96 5.48
C LYS A 192 -15.96 2.84 4.47
N ASN A 193 -15.12 1.87 4.84
CA ASN A 193 -14.61 0.82 3.96
C ASN A 193 -14.86 -0.57 4.55
N ILE A 194 -16.14 -0.87 4.83
CA ILE A 194 -16.53 -2.09 5.56
C ILE A 194 -16.08 -3.39 4.89
N SER A 195 -15.87 -3.38 3.57
CA SER A 195 -15.45 -4.54 2.79
C SER A 195 -13.91 -4.68 2.67
N ASP A 196 -13.13 -3.78 3.28
CA ASP A 196 -11.65 -3.81 3.21
C ASP A 196 -11.05 -4.85 4.16
N SER A 197 -10.94 -6.09 3.67
CA SER A 197 -10.33 -7.19 4.40
C SER A 197 -8.86 -6.94 4.79
N SER A 198 -8.12 -6.15 3.99
CA SER A 198 -6.73 -5.80 4.32
C SER A 198 -6.66 -4.79 5.45
N GLY A 199 -7.58 -3.82 5.48
CA GLY A 199 -7.74 -2.88 6.59
C GLY A 199 -8.10 -3.57 7.91
N PHE A 200 -9.02 -4.54 7.88
CA PHE A 200 -9.34 -5.36 9.06
C PHE A 200 -8.16 -6.24 9.50
N SER A 201 -7.43 -6.83 8.55
CA SER A 201 -6.19 -7.54 8.86
C SER A 201 -5.16 -6.63 9.54
N PHE A 202 -5.06 -5.36 9.10
CA PHE A 202 -4.19 -4.36 9.73
C PHE A 202 -4.65 -4.03 11.14
N ARG A 203 -5.95 -3.89 11.38
CA ARG A 203 -6.53 -3.74 12.72
C ARG A 203 -6.13 -4.88 13.65
N ALA A 204 -6.26 -6.13 13.18
CA ALA A 204 -5.86 -7.32 13.96
C ALA A 204 -4.37 -7.27 14.34
N TYR A 205 -3.52 -6.79 13.43
CA TYR A 205 -2.11 -6.57 13.72
C TYR A 205 -1.89 -5.53 14.81
N LEU A 206 -2.56 -4.38 14.76
CA LEU A 206 -2.44 -3.35 15.80
C LEU A 206 -2.84 -3.89 17.18
N ILE A 207 -3.97 -4.61 17.25
CA ILE A 207 -4.44 -5.26 18.48
C ILE A 207 -3.42 -6.27 19.00
N SER A 208 -2.83 -7.08 18.12
CA SER A 208 -1.79 -8.05 18.49
C SER A 208 -0.50 -7.42 19.02
N LYS A 209 -0.30 -6.10 18.82
CA LYS A 209 0.81 -5.33 19.39
C LYS A 209 0.49 -4.73 20.76
N LYS A 210 -0.77 -4.74 21.17
CA LYS A 210 -1.15 -4.40 22.54
C LYS A 210 -1.01 -5.62 23.45
N ASN A 211 -1.05 -5.37 24.76
CA ASN A 211 -1.23 -6.44 25.74
C ASN A 211 -2.63 -7.02 25.60
N LEU A 212 -2.73 -8.13 24.87
CA LEU A 212 -3.98 -8.86 24.67
C LEU A 212 -4.58 -9.24 26.03
N ASN A 213 -5.83 -8.87 26.24
CA ASN A 213 -6.60 -9.18 27.42
C ASN A 213 -8.07 -9.35 27.04
N GLU A 214 -8.84 -9.94 27.94
CA GLU A 214 -10.26 -10.23 27.72
C GLU A 214 -11.08 -8.98 27.38
N ASN A 215 -10.86 -7.87 28.08
CA ASN A 215 -11.59 -6.63 27.86
C ASN A 215 -11.35 -6.07 26.44
N LEU A 216 -10.11 -6.07 25.96
CA LEU A 216 -9.78 -5.62 24.60
C LEU A 216 -10.46 -6.49 23.53
N ILE A 217 -10.45 -7.82 23.71
CA ILE A 217 -11.12 -8.74 22.78
C ILE A 217 -12.63 -8.51 22.81
N GLU A 218 -13.23 -8.35 24.00
CA GLU A 218 -14.66 -8.11 24.13
C GLU A 218 -15.08 -6.78 23.48
N GLN A 219 -14.31 -5.72 23.66
CA GLN A 219 -14.54 -4.43 22.99
C GLN A 219 -14.54 -4.57 21.47
N GLU A 220 -13.57 -5.30 20.90
CA GLU A 220 -13.49 -5.51 19.46
C GLU A 220 -14.61 -6.40 18.93
N LEU A 221 -15.02 -7.44 19.67
CA LEU A 221 -16.17 -8.27 19.30
C LEU A 221 -17.48 -7.46 19.31
N GLN A 222 -17.69 -6.62 20.32
CA GLN A 222 -18.84 -5.72 20.41
C GLN A 222 -18.88 -4.70 19.26
N LEU A 223 -17.71 -4.20 18.87
CA LEU A 223 -17.57 -3.29 17.74
C LEU A 223 -18.04 -3.97 16.44
N ILE A 224 -17.69 -5.25 16.23
CA ILE A 224 -18.19 -6.04 15.10
C ILE A 224 -19.68 -6.38 15.24
N ASP A 225 -20.18 -6.66 16.45
CA ASP A 225 -21.62 -6.87 16.68
C ASP A 225 -22.44 -5.66 16.22
N ASN A 226 -21.94 -4.44 16.47
CA ASN A 226 -22.57 -3.21 15.99
C ASN A 226 -22.54 -3.10 14.46
N MET A 227 -21.46 -3.50 13.81
CA MET A 227 -21.36 -3.49 12.34
C MET A 227 -22.26 -4.56 11.70
N PHE A 228 -22.40 -5.74 12.32
CA PHE A 228 -23.27 -6.81 11.82
C PHE A 228 -24.75 -6.44 11.75
N LYS A 229 -25.21 -5.47 12.58
CA LYS A 229 -26.58 -4.94 12.49
C LYS A 229 -26.92 -4.41 11.10
N PHE A 230 -25.93 -3.91 10.36
CA PHE A 230 -26.10 -3.28 9.05
C PHE A 230 -25.42 -4.04 7.91
N TYR A 231 -24.38 -4.82 8.21
CA TYR A 231 -23.44 -5.35 7.21
C TYR A 231 -23.18 -6.86 7.36
N LEU A 232 -24.21 -7.63 7.72
CA LEU A 232 -24.10 -9.07 7.97
C LEU A 232 -23.60 -9.88 6.75
N ASP A 233 -23.75 -9.36 5.54
CA ASP A 233 -23.34 -9.97 4.28
C ASP A 233 -21.86 -9.70 3.92
N ARG A 234 -21.12 -8.95 4.75
CA ARG A 234 -19.72 -8.57 4.46
C ARG A 234 -18.74 -9.59 5.00
N GLU A 235 -18.11 -10.34 4.09
CA GLU A 235 -17.11 -11.38 4.42
C GLU A 235 -15.93 -10.86 5.26
N SER A 236 -15.49 -9.63 5.02
CA SER A 236 -14.40 -8.97 5.77
C SER A 236 -14.64 -8.96 7.28
N LEU A 237 -15.88 -8.69 7.71
CA LEU A 237 -16.26 -8.68 9.13
C LEU A 237 -16.21 -10.09 9.73
N TRP A 238 -16.65 -11.09 8.99
CA TRP A 238 -16.59 -12.49 9.42
C TRP A 238 -15.15 -13.00 9.55
N ILE A 239 -14.30 -12.70 8.57
CA ILE A 239 -12.86 -13.02 8.62
C ILE A 239 -12.20 -12.34 9.82
N TYR A 240 -12.54 -11.07 10.06
CA TYR A 240 -11.98 -10.33 11.18
C TYR A 240 -12.46 -10.89 12.52
N ARG A 241 -13.76 -11.19 12.67
CA ARG A 241 -14.30 -11.82 13.88
C ARG A 241 -13.63 -13.17 14.14
N GLN A 242 -13.45 -14.00 13.11
CA GLN A 242 -12.67 -15.24 13.19
C GLN A 242 -11.24 -14.99 13.68
N THR A 243 -10.59 -13.94 13.18
CA THR A 243 -9.26 -13.55 13.64
C THR A 243 -9.26 -13.16 15.12
N LEU A 244 -10.28 -12.44 15.59
CA LEU A 244 -10.45 -12.09 17.01
C LEU A 244 -10.60 -13.35 17.88
N ILE A 245 -11.34 -14.37 17.42
CA ILE A 245 -11.41 -15.65 18.15
C ILE A 245 -10.03 -16.28 18.28
N PHE A 246 -9.24 -16.35 17.21
CA PHE A 246 -7.89 -16.89 17.31
C PHE A 246 -6.97 -16.08 18.23
N LEU A 247 -7.11 -14.74 18.25
CA LEU A 247 -6.38 -13.91 19.22
C LEU A 247 -6.84 -14.17 20.66
N ALA A 248 -8.15 -14.36 20.86
CA ALA A 248 -8.73 -14.68 22.16
C ALA A 248 -8.23 -16.02 22.70
N LEU A 249 -8.05 -17.04 21.84
CA LEU A 249 -7.52 -18.35 22.24
C LEU A 249 -6.08 -18.29 22.79
N LYS A 250 -5.32 -17.25 22.43
CA LYS A 250 -3.97 -16.99 22.97
C LYS A 250 -4.00 -16.32 24.34
N CYS A 251 -5.14 -15.79 24.77
CA CYS A 251 -5.28 -15.12 26.06
C CYS A 251 -5.58 -16.16 27.15
N ILE A 252 -4.64 -16.36 28.07
CA ILE A 252 -4.78 -17.33 29.18
C ILE A 252 -5.99 -17.00 30.07
N SER A 253 -6.30 -15.71 30.23
CA SER A 253 -7.42 -15.27 31.08
C SER A 253 -8.80 -15.65 30.55
N ILE A 254 -8.92 -15.98 29.26
CA ILE A 254 -10.20 -16.24 28.61
C ILE A 254 -10.55 -17.73 28.74
N ASP A 255 -11.74 -18.02 29.28
CA ASP A 255 -12.34 -19.35 29.18
C ASP A 255 -12.75 -19.60 27.72
N THR A 256 -11.91 -20.35 27.01
CA THR A 256 -12.12 -20.77 25.62
C THR A 256 -13.48 -21.42 25.40
N LYS A 257 -13.92 -22.32 26.30
CA LYS A 257 -15.15 -23.07 26.11
C LYS A 257 -16.35 -22.13 26.25
N GLN A 258 -16.33 -21.27 27.27
CA GLN A 258 -17.37 -20.28 27.50
C GLN A 258 -17.48 -19.29 26.33
N LEU A 259 -16.34 -18.79 25.83
CA LEU A 259 -16.30 -17.89 24.68
C LEU A 259 -16.90 -18.54 23.41
N LEU A 260 -16.47 -19.75 23.07
CA LEU A 260 -16.96 -20.44 21.87
C LEU A 260 -18.46 -20.74 21.96
N ILE A 261 -18.98 -21.07 23.15
CA ILE A 261 -20.42 -21.27 23.37
C ILE A 261 -21.18 -19.93 23.23
N LYS A 262 -20.65 -18.82 23.78
CA LYS A 262 -21.22 -17.47 23.62
C LYS A 262 -21.34 -17.11 22.14
N GLU A 263 -20.29 -17.35 21.35
CA GLU A 263 -20.27 -17.08 19.91
C GLU A 263 -21.23 -17.97 19.12
N LEU A 264 -21.31 -19.27 19.44
CA LEU A 264 -22.30 -20.17 18.81
C LEU A 264 -23.74 -19.74 19.12
N ASN A 265 -24.01 -19.23 20.32
CA ASN A 265 -25.32 -18.71 20.67
C ASN A 265 -25.65 -17.42 19.91
N LEU A 266 -24.68 -16.53 19.69
CA LEU A 266 -24.85 -15.37 18.81
C LEU A 266 -25.21 -15.81 17.38
N MET A 267 -24.62 -16.88 16.86
CA MET A 267 -24.96 -17.37 15.50
C MET A 267 -26.42 -17.81 15.37
N LYS A 268 -27.08 -18.19 16.47
CA LYS A 268 -28.51 -18.54 16.47
C LYS A 268 -29.43 -17.31 16.43
N THR A 269 -28.93 -16.13 16.80
CA THR A 269 -29.73 -14.89 16.80
C THR A 269 -29.60 -14.11 15.50
N LEU A 270 -28.51 -14.32 14.76
CA LEU A 270 -28.27 -13.68 13.47
C LEU A 270 -28.97 -14.42 12.33
N GLN A 271 -29.32 -13.68 11.28
CA GLN A 271 -29.83 -14.30 10.05
C GLN A 271 -28.76 -15.22 9.44
N GLU A 272 -29.17 -16.45 9.13
CA GLU A 272 -28.24 -17.44 8.59
C GLU A 272 -27.81 -17.09 7.16
N ASN A 273 -26.50 -17.12 6.90
CA ASN A 273 -25.91 -16.92 5.59
C ASN A 273 -24.70 -17.83 5.38
N THR A 274 -24.05 -17.73 4.22
CA THR A 274 -22.89 -18.57 3.88
C THR A 274 -21.72 -18.37 4.85
N PHE A 275 -21.49 -17.15 5.34
CA PHE A 275 -20.39 -16.83 6.23
C PHE A 275 -20.68 -17.28 7.67
N SER A 276 -21.88 -17.06 8.18
CA SER A 276 -22.28 -17.49 9.53
C SER A 276 -22.29 -19.02 9.66
N LYS A 277 -22.67 -19.75 8.59
CA LYS A 277 -22.53 -21.21 8.50
C LYS A 277 -21.07 -21.66 8.63
N LYS A 278 -20.17 -21.08 7.82
CA LYS A 278 -18.73 -21.38 7.87
C LYS A 278 -18.12 -21.05 9.24
N TYR A 279 -18.49 -19.92 9.81
CA TYR A 279 -18.05 -19.50 11.13
C TYR A 279 -18.54 -20.48 12.22
N SER A 280 -19.81 -20.88 12.19
CA SER A 280 -20.35 -21.88 13.13
C SER A 280 -19.65 -23.23 13.03
N GLN A 281 -19.34 -23.68 11.81
CA GLN A 281 -18.56 -24.92 11.59
C GLN A 281 -17.15 -24.82 12.20
N LEU A 282 -16.49 -23.67 12.03
CA LEU A 282 -15.19 -23.42 12.65
C LEU A 282 -15.28 -23.47 14.19
N LEU A 283 -16.25 -22.77 14.79
CA LEU A 283 -16.42 -22.75 16.25
C LEU A 283 -16.65 -24.14 16.82
N ASN A 284 -17.50 -24.95 16.17
CA ASN A 284 -17.74 -26.34 16.57
C ASN A 284 -16.45 -27.17 16.49
N LYS A 285 -15.66 -27.01 15.43
CA LYS A 285 -14.36 -27.69 15.30
C LYS A 285 -13.40 -27.28 16.41
N LEU A 286 -13.32 -26.00 16.74
CA LEU A 286 -12.47 -25.49 17.82
C LEU A 286 -12.91 -26.06 19.18
N LEU A 287 -14.21 -26.12 19.43
CA LEU A 287 -14.79 -26.67 20.67
C LEU A 287 -14.44 -28.15 20.86
N LEU A 288 -14.45 -28.95 19.78
CA LEU A 288 -14.06 -30.36 19.82
C LEU A 288 -12.57 -30.58 20.11
N THR A 289 -11.72 -29.60 19.78
CA THR A 289 -10.25 -29.69 19.96
C THR A 289 -9.75 -29.04 21.26
N ASP A 290 -10.65 -28.65 22.16
CA ASP A 290 -10.35 -27.89 23.39
C ASP A 290 -9.58 -26.57 23.17
N GLY A 291 -9.45 -26.10 21.92
CA GLY A 291 -8.62 -24.94 21.54
C GLY A 291 -7.12 -25.04 21.88
N LYS A 292 -6.66 -26.17 22.45
CA LYS A 292 -5.30 -26.34 23.01
C LYS A 292 -4.18 -26.32 21.96
N GLN A 293 -4.48 -26.66 20.71
CA GLN A 293 -3.49 -26.69 19.62
C GLN A 293 -3.01 -25.30 19.15
N PHE A 294 -3.58 -24.20 19.66
CA PHE A 294 -3.31 -22.84 19.15
C PHE A 294 -2.74 -21.87 20.21
N ARG A 295 -2.31 -22.40 21.37
CA ARG A 295 -1.69 -21.62 22.46
C ARG A 295 -0.17 -21.47 22.31
N ASP A 296 0.44 -22.20 21.37
CA ASP A 296 1.88 -22.15 21.04
C ASP A 296 2.19 -21.17 19.89
#